data_AF-K1SLD2-F1
#
_entry.id   AF-K1SLD2-F1
#
_cell.length_a   1.000
_cell.length_b   1.000
_cell.length_c   1.000
_cell.angle_alpha   90.00
_cell.angle_beta   90.00
_cell.angle_gamma   90.00
#
_symmetry.space_group_name_H-M   'P 1'
#
loop_
_entity.id
_entity.type
_entity.pdbx_description
1 polymer ?
#
loop_
_entity_poly.entity_id
_entity_poly.type
_entity_poly.pdbx_seq_one_letter_code
_entity_poly.pdbx_strand_id
1 'polypeptide(L)'
;MAIYFGPSYLLKIQISRDYRFYAVIISFVLNYAAYFAEIYRSGIESMPRGQYEAANMLGYNKAQTFMKIILPQVIKRILPSITNEVICLVKDTSLAFSIAYMEMFSIAKQIASSTSSLTPF
;
A
#
# COMPACT_ATOMS: atom_id res chain seq x y z
N MET A 1 13.60 3.17 5.79
CA MET A 1 14.97 3.49 6.27
C MET A 1 15.89 4.03 5.17
N ALA A 2 16.03 3.37 4.01
CA ALA A 2 16.95 3.83 2.95
C ALA A 2 16.62 5.24 2.38
N ILE A 3 15.34 5.58 2.20
CA ILE A 3 14.92 6.90 1.66
C ILE A 3 15.06 8.02 2.70
N TYR A 4 15.03 7.70 3.99
CA TYR A 4 15.26 8.66 5.08
C TYR A 4 16.74 9.00 5.25
N PHE A 5 17.62 8.00 5.12
CA PHE A 5 19.07 8.17 5.31
C PHE A 5 19.84 8.47 4.01
N GLY A 6 19.33 8.10 2.84
CA GLY A 6 20.02 8.33 1.56
C GLY A 6 20.37 9.80 1.29
N PRO A 7 19.44 10.75 1.44
CA PRO A 7 19.67 12.18 1.19
C PRO A 7 20.60 12.82 2.23
N SER A 8 20.53 12.36 3.48
CA SER A 8 21.41 12.84 4.55
C SER A 8 22.83 12.29 4.43
N TYR A 9 23.01 11.08 3.89
CA TYR A 9 24.34 10.48 3.67
C TYR A 9 25.00 10.92 2.35
N LEU A 10 24.23 11.17 1.28
CA LEU A 10 24.74 11.58 -0.04
C LEU A 10 24.79 13.11 -0.26
N LEU A 11 23.85 13.89 0.28
CA LEU A 11 23.69 15.30 -0.12
C LEU A 11 23.90 16.33 1.01
N LYS A 12 24.16 15.91 2.27
CA LYS A 12 24.35 16.81 3.43
C LYS A 12 23.27 17.92 3.57
N ILE A 13 22.05 17.67 3.08
CA ILE A 13 20.93 18.62 3.18
C ILE A 13 20.27 18.47 4.55
N GLN A 14 20.01 19.60 5.23
CA GLN A 14 19.30 19.60 6.51
C GLN A 14 17.89 19.06 6.30
N ILE A 15 17.55 18.00 7.05
CA ILE A 15 16.24 17.35 6.99
C ILE A 15 15.20 18.28 7.63
N SER A 16 14.56 19.11 6.81
CA SER A 16 13.37 19.86 7.24
C SER A 16 12.22 18.88 7.52
N ARG A 17 11.30 19.26 8.43
CA ARG A 17 10.20 18.41 8.90
C ARG A 17 9.32 17.93 7.73
N ASP A 18 9.14 18.78 6.72
CA ASP A 18 8.36 18.50 5.51
C ASP A 18 9.02 17.41 4.65
N TYR A 19 10.35 17.37 4.58
CA TYR A 19 11.08 16.36 3.81
C TYR A 19 10.87 14.95 4.36
N ARG A 20 10.74 14.81 5.69
CA ARG A 20 10.50 13.52 6.35
C ARG A 20 9.15 12.93 5.95
N PHE A 21 8.13 13.78 5.85
CA PHE A 21 6.78 13.37 5.47
C PHE A 21 6.76 12.81 4.04
N TYR A 22 7.33 13.53 3.07
CA TYR A 22 7.41 13.05 1.68
C TYR A 22 8.27 11.79 1.54
N ALA A 23 9.40 11.72 2.25
CA ALA A 23 10.28 10.55 2.23
C ALA A 23 9.58 9.27 2.73
N VAL A 24 8.76 9.39 3.79
CA VAL A 24 7.95 8.27 4.30
C VAL A 24 6.90 7.86 3.29
N ILE A 25 6.13 8.81 2.74
CA ILE A 25 5.09 8.51 1.73
C ILE A 25 5.70 7.77 0.54
N ILE A 26 6.79 8.28 -0.04
CA ILE A 26 7.42 7.67 -1.21
C ILE A 26 7.90 6.25 -0.89
N SER A 27 8.48 6.04 0.30
CA SER A 27 8.93 4.72 0.74
C SER A 27 7.78 3.71 0.85
N PHE A 28 6.65 4.11 1.43
CA PHE A 28 5.48 3.24 1.55
C PHE A 28 4.82 2.99 0.20
N VAL A 29 4.66 4.04 -0.62
CA VAL A 29 4.07 3.93 -1.96
C VAL A 29 4.88 2.97 -2.83
N LEU A 30 6.20 3.09 -2.85
CA LEU A 30 7.04 2.25 -3.69
C LEU A 30 7.01 0.78 -3.24
N ASN A 31 6.99 0.54 -1.93
CA ASN A 31 6.89 -0.81 -1.39
C ASN A 31 5.54 -1.45 -1.74
N TYR A 32 4.44 -0.78 -1.42
CA TYR A 32 3.09 -1.30 -1.68
C TYR A 32 2.74 -1.34 -3.16
N ALA A 33 3.28 -0.44 -4.00
CA ALA A 33 3.08 -0.51 -5.45
C ALA A 33 3.62 -1.82 -6.05
N ALA A 34 4.74 -2.33 -5.54
CA ALA A 34 5.27 -3.64 -5.97
C ALA A 34 4.34 -4.79 -5.56
N TYR A 35 3.83 -4.78 -4.32
CA TYR A 35 2.86 -5.77 -3.85
C TYR A 35 1.56 -5.74 -4.66
N PHE A 36 1.01 -4.55 -4.89
CA PHE A 36 -0.19 -4.40 -5.72
C PHE A 36 0.04 -4.86 -7.16
N ALA A 37 1.20 -4.56 -7.76
CA ALA A 37 1.54 -5.04 -9.11
C ALA A 37 1.51 -6.57 -9.21
N GLU A 38 2.06 -7.29 -8.24
CA GLU A 38 2.00 -8.76 -8.20
C GLU A 38 0.57 -9.28 -7.98
N ILE A 39 -0.25 -8.58 -7.18
CA ILE A 39 -1.66 -8.93 -6.99
C ILE A 39 -2.43 -8.79 -8.32
N TYR A 40 -2.24 -7.68 -9.06
CA TYR A 40 -2.86 -7.50 -10.37
C TYR A 40 -2.37 -8.56 -11.37
N ARG A 41 -1.07 -8.82 -11.42
CA ARG A 41 -0.47 -9.83 -12.31
C ARG A 41 -1.03 -11.22 -12.03
N SER A 42 -1.02 -11.63 -10.76
CA SER A 42 -1.55 -12.91 -10.30
C SER A 42 -3.06 -13.01 -10.54
N GLY A 43 -3.80 -11.92 -10.36
CA GLY A 43 -5.22 -11.82 -10.69
C GLY A 43 -5.51 -12.14 -12.15
N ILE A 44 -4.75 -11.54 -13.07
CA ILE A 44 -4.90 -11.77 -14.53
C ILE A 44 -4.49 -13.20 -14.90
N GLU A 45 -3.36 -13.69 -14.39
CA GLU A 45 -2.83 -15.02 -14.69
C GLU A 45 -3.74 -16.14 -14.16
N SER A 46 -4.44 -15.89 -13.06
CA SER A 46 -5.36 -16.86 -12.48
C SER A 46 -6.60 -17.15 -13.34
N MET A 47 -6.85 -16.37 -14.39
CA MET A 47 -8.02 -16.52 -15.25
C MET A 47 -7.95 -17.81 -16.09
N PRO A 48 -9.04 -18.61 -16.12
CA PRO A 48 -9.08 -19.83 -16.91
C PRO A 48 -8.85 -19.53 -18.39
N ARG A 49 -7.97 -20.31 -19.05
CA ARG A 49 -7.72 -20.20 -20.49
C ARG A 49 -9.00 -20.32 -21.33
N GLY A 50 -9.97 -21.12 -20.87
CA GLY A 50 -11.28 -21.28 -21.50
C GLY A 50 -12.08 -19.98 -21.66
N GLN A 51 -11.89 -18.96 -20.80
CA GLN A 51 -12.54 -17.65 -20.97
C GLN A 51 -11.99 -16.92 -22.20
N TYR A 52 -10.68 -17.03 -22.45
CA TYR A 52 -10.05 -16.45 -23.63
C TYR A 52 -10.42 -17.20 -24.91
N GLU A 53 -10.46 -18.53 -24.84
CA GLU A 53 -10.88 -19.38 -25.96
C GLU A 53 -12.36 -19.14 -26.32
N ALA A 54 -13.26 -19.08 -25.33
CA ALA A 54 -14.67 -18.77 -25.56
C ALA A 54 -14.88 -17.37 -26.14
N ALA A 55 -14.15 -16.36 -25.66
CA ALA A 55 -14.23 -15.01 -26.20
C ALA A 55 -13.75 -14.94 -27.66
N ASN A 56 -12.69 -15.66 -27.99
CA ASN A 56 -12.21 -15.77 -29.38
C ASN A 56 -13.22 -16.49 -30.28
N MET A 57 -13.85 -17.57 -29.81
CA MET A 57 -14.91 -18.27 -30.55
C MET A 57 -16.14 -17.40 -30.80
N LEU A 58 -16.44 -16.49 -29.88
CA LEU A 58 -17.52 -15.49 -30.00
C LEU A 58 -17.13 -14.27 -30.85
N GLY A 59 -15.91 -14.23 -31.42
CA GLY A 59 -15.45 -13.17 -32.29
C GLY A 59 -15.01 -11.87 -31.60
N TYR A 60 -14.78 -11.89 -30.28
CA TYR A 60 -14.28 -10.72 -29.57
C TYR A 60 -12.80 -10.44 -29.89
N ASN A 61 -12.45 -9.16 -30.04
CA ASN A 61 -11.04 -8.76 -30.13
C ASN A 61 -10.36 -8.81 -28.75
N LYS A 62 -9.01 -8.88 -28.70
CA LYS A 62 -8.25 -8.96 -27.43
C LYS A 62 -8.57 -7.86 -26.42
N ALA A 63 -8.74 -6.62 -26.84
CA ALA A 63 -9.11 -5.49 -25.98
C ALA A 63 -10.56 -5.59 -25.49
N GLN A 64 -11.49 -6.08 -26.32
CA GLN A 64 -12.87 -6.33 -25.91
C GLN A 64 -12.95 -7.49 -24.91
N THR A 65 -12.26 -8.59 -25.18
CA THR A 65 -12.11 -9.72 -24.26
C THR A 65 -11.55 -9.25 -22.93
N PHE A 66 -10.48 -8.45 -22.95
CA PHE A 66 -9.91 -7.92 -21.72
C PHE A 66 -10.89 -7.01 -20.97
N MET A 67 -11.42 -5.96 -21.61
CA MET A 67 -12.22 -4.94 -20.93
C MET A 67 -13.62 -5.44 -20.50
N LYS A 68 -14.28 -6.26 -21.32
CA LYS A 68 -15.66 -6.72 -21.05
C LYS A 68 -15.73 -8.02 -20.24
N ILE A 69 -14.75 -8.92 -20.41
CA ILE A 69 -14.83 -10.27 -19.84
C ILE A 69 -13.81 -10.43 -18.73
N ILE A 70 -12.53 -10.21 -19.00
CA ILE A 70 -11.44 -10.53 -18.07
C ILE A 70 -11.36 -9.52 -16.93
N LEU A 71 -11.28 -8.23 -17.23
CA LEU A 71 -11.10 -7.14 -16.26
C LEU A 71 -12.15 -7.18 -15.13
N PRO A 72 -13.47 -7.23 -15.38
CA PRO A 72 -14.46 -7.29 -14.30
C PRO A 72 -14.36 -8.57 -13.46
N GLN A 73 -13.92 -9.70 -14.03
CA GLN A 73 -13.70 -10.94 -13.29
C GLN A 73 -12.44 -10.85 -12.42
N VAL A 74 -11.35 -10.33 -12.97
CA VAL A 74 -10.08 -10.12 -12.26
C VAL A 74 -10.30 -9.19 -11.08
N ILE A 75 -11.00 -8.06 -11.26
CA ILE A 75 -11.30 -7.10 -10.18
C ILE A 75 -11.99 -7.80 -9.01
N LYS A 76 -13.04 -8.60 -9.27
CA LYS A 76 -13.75 -9.35 -8.22
C LYS A 76 -12.85 -10.33 -7.49
N ARG A 77 -11.90 -10.94 -8.20
CA ARG A 77 -10.99 -11.94 -7.65
C ARG A 77 -9.86 -11.36 -6.81
N ILE A 78 -9.32 -10.20 -7.21
CA ILE A 78 -8.24 -9.53 -6.48
C ILE A 78 -8.73 -8.66 -5.32
N LEU A 79 -10.02 -8.28 -5.32
CA LEU A 79 -10.60 -7.41 -4.28
C LEU A 79 -10.35 -7.89 -2.84
N PRO A 80 -10.48 -9.19 -2.51
CA PRO A 80 -10.17 -9.70 -1.18
C PRO A 80 -8.68 -9.53 -0.82
N SER A 81 -7.77 -9.81 -1.76
CA SER A 81 -6.33 -9.66 -1.57
C SER A 81 -5.91 -8.20 -1.40
N ILE A 82 -6.49 -7.29 -2.21
CA ILE A 82 -6.29 -5.84 -2.07
C ILE A 82 -6.75 -5.38 -0.70
N THR A 83 -7.92 -5.85 -0.25
CA THR A 83 -8.46 -5.48 1.07
C THR A 83 -7.54 -5.95 2.19
N ASN A 84 -6.99 -7.17 2.07
CA ASN A 84 -6.01 -7.69 3.02
C ASN A 84 -4.76 -6.78 3.09
N GLU A 85 -4.22 -6.38 1.93
CA GLU A 85 -3.04 -5.50 1.93
C GLU A 85 -3.32 -4.07 2.39
N VAL A 86 -4.52 -3.55 2.18
CA VAL A 86 -4.90 -2.26 2.78
C VAL A 86 -4.94 -2.36 4.31
N ILE A 87 -5.42 -3.47 4.86
CA ILE A 87 -5.41 -3.70 6.32
C ILE A 87 -3.96 -3.83 6.82
N CYS A 88 -3.09 -4.52 6.08
CA CYS A 88 -1.66 -4.57 6.39
C CYS A 88 -1.00 -3.19 6.33
N LEU A 89 -1.29 -2.39 5.31
CA LEU A 89 -0.80 -1.02 5.18
C LEU A 89 -1.16 -0.18 6.41
N VAL A 90 -2.41 -0.23 6.88
CA VAL A 90 -2.84 0.51 8.07
C VAL A 90 -2.11 0.05 9.33
N LYS A 91 -1.82 -1.25 9.47
CA LYS A 91 -1.00 -1.75 10.58
C LYS A 91 0.45 -1.28 10.44
N ASP A 92 1.03 -1.38 9.25
CA ASP A 92 2.42 -1.03 8.96
C ASP A 92 2.66 0.49 9.02
N THR A 93 1.64 1.32 8.83
CA THR A 93 1.78 2.76 9.09
C THR A 93 2.20 3.01 10.53
N SER A 94 1.80 2.15 11.49
CA SER A 94 2.26 2.21 12.90
C SER A 94 3.76 1.95 13.09
N LEU A 95 4.44 1.35 12.09
CA LEU A 95 5.90 1.23 12.07
C LEU A 95 6.58 2.54 11.64
N ALA A 96 5.85 3.48 11.00
CA ALA A 96 6.37 4.78 10.65
C ALA A 96 6.77 5.62 11.88
N PHE A 97 6.22 5.30 13.07
CA PHE A 97 6.65 5.82 14.37
C PHE A 97 8.16 5.65 14.60
N SER A 98 8.74 4.56 14.08
CA SER A 98 10.18 4.29 14.18
C SER A 98 11.04 5.36 13.48
N ILE A 99 10.46 6.16 12.57
CA ILE A 99 11.13 7.24 11.83
C ILE A 99 10.80 8.64 12.41
N ALA A 100 10.35 8.69 13.68
CA ALA A 100 10.13 9.93 14.44
C ALA A 100 9.05 10.87 13.86
N TYR A 101 8.05 10.34 13.16
CA TYR A 101 6.83 11.07 12.81
C TYR A 101 5.74 10.74 13.84
N MET A 102 5.13 11.76 14.44
CA MET A 102 3.98 11.56 15.33
C MET A 102 2.77 11.15 14.49
N GLU A 103 2.37 9.91 14.64
CA GLU A 103 1.20 9.34 13.97
C GLU A 103 0.06 9.13 14.97
N MET A 104 -1.11 8.67 14.49
CA MET A 104 -2.33 8.56 15.30
C MET A 104 -2.09 7.79 16.60
N PHE A 105 -1.29 6.72 16.56
CA PHE A 105 -0.96 5.94 17.76
C PHE A 105 -0.02 6.68 18.74
N SER A 106 0.90 7.49 18.24
CA SER A 106 1.76 8.36 19.06
C SER A 106 0.92 9.42 19.78
N ILE A 107 -0.03 10.02 19.06
CA ILE A 107 -0.97 11.00 19.62
C ILE A 107 -1.87 10.33 20.66
N ALA A 108 -2.39 9.13 20.38
CA ALA A 108 -3.20 8.37 21.34
C ALA A 108 -2.42 8.04 22.61
N LYS A 109 -1.15 7.61 22.50
CA LYS A 109 -0.26 7.39 23.66
C LYS A 109 0.02 8.68 24.43
N GLN A 110 0.24 9.79 23.73
CA GLN A 110 0.47 11.08 24.35
C GLN A 110 -0.77 11.54 25.16
N ILE A 111 -1.97 11.40 24.59
CA ILE A 111 -3.23 11.70 25.29
C ILE A 111 -3.41 10.75 26.48
N ALA A 112 -3.23 9.44 26.32
CA ALA A 112 -3.35 8.48 27.41
C ALA A 112 -2.36 8.77 28.56
N SER A 113 -1.11 9.13 28.24
CA SER A 113 -0.11 9.56 29.22
C SER A 113 -0.48 10.88 29.90
N SER A 114 -1.15 11.78 29.20
CA SER A 114 -1.58 13.08 29.75
C SER A 114 -2.80 12.94 30.67
N THR A 115 -3.67 11.96 30.39
CA THR A 115 -4.89 11.67 31.18
C THR A 115 -4.62 10.74 32.36
N SER A 116 -3.50 10.02 32.37
CA SER A 116 -3.05 9.25 33.53
C SER A 116 -2.67 10.21 34.66
N SER A 117 -3.66 10.61 35.45
CA SER A 117 -3.50 11.44 36.63
C SER A 117 -2.40 10.89 37.54
N LEU A 118 -1.41 11.73 37.87
CA LEU A 118 -0.38 11.46 38.87
C LEU A 118 -0.93 11.50 40.32
N THR A 119 -2.24 11.71 40.51
CA THR A 119 -2.85 11.70 41.84
C THR A 119 -3.07 10.24 42.27
N PRO A 120 -2.34 9.74 43.28
CA PRO A 120 -2.67 8.47 43.89
C PRO A 120 -4.00 8.64 44.63
N PHE A 121 -4.89 7.66 44.52
CA PHE A 121 -5.87 7.41 45.56
C PHE A 121 -5.17 6.61 46.67
#